data_AF-A0A4Q0ZXN5-F1
#
_entry.id   AF-A0A4Q0ZXN5-F1
#
_cell.length_a   1.000
_cell.length_b   1.000
_cell.length_c   1.000
_cell.angle_alpha   90.00
_cell.angle_beta   90.00
_cell.angle_gamma   90.00
#
_symmetry.space_group_name_H-M   'P 1'
#
loop_
_entity.id
_entity.type
_entity.pdbx_description
1 polymer ?
#
loop_
_entity_poly.entity_id
_entity_poly.type
_entity_poly.pdbx_seq_one_letter_code
_entity_poly.pdbx_strand_id
1 'polypeptide(L)'
;MKNFGFNSKHEYLPSFDKFQSSVNQRLMFLKLFNQQVNCSLKFSKKEMFLCKNNSLFEIFINKIFTNLQCSSNYSSNVNIDIKKTILINKFLKKVRLRTETIPIKYSIFTKNINNLKKSTALIKLLLENDFSFFLDGNNSFKKFVSNKIVSSSHNREVTVSDDCIDIISHEQLFQTKIFTFWEFINSKKLDIDKHINKAVKCIKESNFKQVYLVYPKNDDFCKHVSVRCNDIKSTEYNIKLVPYSMRSTLR
;
A
#
# COMPACT_ATOMS: atom_id res chain seq x y z
N MET A 1 2.94 -12.95 -6.54
CA MET A 1 3.16 -11.65 -7.22
C MET A 1 3.86 -10.70 -6.25
N LYS A 2 5.13 -10.34 -6.50
CA LYS A 2 5.95 -9.54 -5.56
C LYS A 2 5.52 -8.08 -5.48
N ASN A 3 5.28 -7.46 -6.64
CA ASN A 3 4.86 -6.07 -6.78
C ASN A 3 3.52 -6.00 -7.51
N PHE A 4 2.72 -4.99 -7.20
CA PHE A 4 1.42 -4.76 -7.86
C PHE A 4 1.17 -3.27 -8.09
N GLY A 5 0.45 -2.93 -9.14
CA GLY A 5 0.25 -1.53 -9.52
C GLY A 5 -0.25 -1.37 -10.94
N PHE A 6 0.26 -0.37 -11.66
CA PHE A 6 -0.22 -0.04 -13.00
C PHE A 6 0.89 0.56 -13.87
N ASN A 7 0.67 0.51 -15.18
CA ASN A 7 1.33 1.39 -16.14
C ASN A 7 0.26 2.19 -16.90
N SER A 8 0.66 2.95 -17.91
CA SER A 8 -0.28 3.80 -18.66
C SER A 8 -1.36 3.04 -19.43
N LYS A 9 -1.23 1.72 -19.60
CA LYS A 9 -2.16 0.88 -20.39
C LYS A 9 -2.86 -0.20 -19.57
N HIS A 10 -2.20 -0.74 -18.56
CA HIS A 10 -2.62 -1.94 -17.85
C HIS A 10 -2.51 -1.78 -16.33
N GLU A 11 -3.39 -2.48 -15.63
CA GLU A 11 -3.38 -2.64 -14.18
C GLU A 11 -2.99 -4.07 -13.81
N TYR A 12 -2.05 -4.22 -12.90
CA TYR A 12 -1.53 -5.48 -12.39
C TYR A 12 -1.87 -5.57 -10.91
N LEU A 13 -3.15 -5.80 -10.62
CA LEU A 13 -3.67 -5.81 -9.26
C LEU A 13 -4.02 -7.24 -8.83
N PRO A 14 -3.76 -7.59 -7.56
CA PRO A 14 -4.02 -8.92 -7.03
C PRO A 14 -5.52 -9.18 -6.92
N SER A 15 -5.95 -10.39 -7.26
CA SER A 15 -7.32 -10.85 -7.04
C SER A 15 -7.37 -11.86 -5.90
N PHE A 16 -8.06 -11.54 -4.81
CA PHE A 16 -8.21 -12.40 -3.65
C PHE A 16 -9.36 -11.92 -2.74
N ASP A 17 -9.97 -12.82 -1.95
CA ASP A 17 -11.03 -12.49 -0.97
C ASP A 17 -12.12 -11.59 -1.58
N LYS A 18 -12.24 -10.34 -1.12
CA LYS A 18 -13.25 -9.37 -1.62
C LYS A 18 -12.71 -8.44 -2.71
N PHE A 19 -11.48 -8.63 -3.17
CA PHE A 19 -10.81 -7.84 -4.20
C PHE A 19 -10.91 -8.52 -5.58
N GLN A 20 -12.11 -8.97 -5.94
CA GLN A 20 -12.38 -9.62 -7.24
C GLN A 20 -12.78 -8.62 -8.33
N SER A 21 -13.35 -7.48 -7.94
CA SER A 21 -13.69 -6.40 -8.88
C SER A 21 -12.54 -5.41 -9.02
N SER A 22 -12.38 -4.85 -10.22
CA SER A 22 -11.40 -3.79 -10.51
C SER A 22 -11.55 -2.61 -9.55
N VAL A 23 -12.77 -2.19 -9.25
CA VAL A 23 -13.05 -1.11 -8.29
C VAL A 23 -12.45 -1.40 -6.91
N ASN A 24 -12.66 -2.60 -6.37
CA ASN A 24 -12.16 -2.98 -5.06
C ASN A 24 -10.62 -3.09 -5.06
N GLN A 25 -10.05 -3.64 -6.13
CA GLN A 25 -8.61 -3.74 -6.32
C GLN A 25 -7.95 -2.35 -6.35
N ARG A 26 -8.55 -1.39 -7.08
CA ARG A 26 -8.07 0.00 -7.17
C ARG A 26 -8.20 0.72 -5.82
N LEU A 27 -9.31 0.55 -5.11
CA LEU A 27 -9.49 1.10 -3.77
C LEU A 27 -8.44 0.59 -2.79
N MET A 28 -8.16 -0.72 -2.83
CA MET A 28 -7.08 -1.32 -2.05
C MET A 28 -5.74 -0.66 -2.38
N PHE A 29 -5.42 -0.55 -3.67
CA PHE A 29 -4.19 0.07 -4.13
C PHE A 29 -4.02 1.50 -3.60
N LEU A 30 -5.02 2.37 -3.81
CA LEU A 30 -4.95 3.78 -3.38
C LEU A 30 -4.81 3.92 -1.87
N LYS A 31 -5.42 3.03 -1.08
CA LYS A 31 -5.25 3.07 0.38
C LYS A 31 -3.89 2.59 0.85
N LEU A 32 -3.33 1.55 0.21
CA LEU A 32 -1.97 1.11 0.52
C LEU A 32 -0.96 2.18 0.11
N PHE A 33 -1.17 2.83 -1.04
CA PHE A 33 -0.40 4.00 -1.44
C PHE A 33 -0.46 5.12 -0.39
N ASN A 34 -1.67 5.46 0.08
CA ASN A 34 -1.86 6.49 1.12
C ASN A 34 -1.15 6.18 2.45
N GLN A 35 -0.82 4.92 2.74
CA GLN A 35 -0.07 4.54 3.93
C GLN A 35 1.45 4.74 3.77
N GLN A 36 1.93 4.90 2.53
CA GLN A 36 3.35 5.02 2.20
C GLN A 36 3.77 6.45 1.87
N VAL A 37 2.81 7.32 1.57
CA VAL A 37 3.10 8.71 1.19
C VAL A 37 2.70 9.72 2.26
N ASN A 38 3.37 10.87 2.22
CA ASN A 38 3.05 12.03 3.03
C ASN A 38 1.60 12.51 2.80
N CYS A 39 1.00 13.11 3.83
CA CYS A 39 -0.40 13.57 3.81
C CYS A 39 -0.75 14.46 2.61
N SER A 40 0.21 15.20 2.06
CA SER A 40 0.03 16.06 0.89
C SER A 40 -0.27 15.30 -0.41
N LEU A 41 0.22 14.06 -0.56
CA LEU A 41 0.06 13.24 -1.77
C LEU A 41 -1.11 12.25 -1.68
N LYS A 42 -1.72 12.11 -0.50
CA LYS A 42 -2.79 11.14 -0.26
C LYS A 42 -4.02 11.45 -1.12
N PHE A 43 -4.67 10.39 -1.58
CA PHE A 43 -5.99 10.43 -2.20
C PHE A 43 -7.07 10.56 -1.13
N SER A 44 -7.94 11.55 -1.28
CA SER A 44 -9.12 11.74 -0.44
C SER A 44 -10.20 10.71 -0.76
N LYS A 45 -11.20 10.57 0.13
CA LYS A 45 -12.36 9.70 -0.11
C LYS A 45 -13.10 10.05 -1.41
N LYS A 46 -13.21 11.35 -1.73
CA LYS A 46 -13.84 11.83 -2.97
C LYS A 46 -13.07 11.38 -4.21
N GLU A 47 -11.75 11.51 -4.19
CA GLU A 47 -10.90 11.06 -5.30
C GLU A 47 -10.92 9.54 -5.46
N MET A 48 -10.97 8.78 -4.35
CA MET A 48 -11.08 7.31 -4.40
C MET A 48 -12.39 6.82 -5.02
N PHE A 49 -13.47 7.62 -4.99
CA PHE A 49 -14.73 7.25 -5.64
C PHE A 49 -14.62 7.17 -7.16
N LEU A 50 -13.60 7.82 -7.76
CA LEU A 50 -13.33 7.76 -9.19
C LEU A 50 -12.93 6.35 -9.66
N CYS A 51 -12.51 5.45 -8.77
CA CYS A 51 -12.21 4.04 -9.08
C CYS A 51 -13.33 3.30 -9.80
N LYS A 52 -14.58 3.77 -9.69
CA LYS A 52 -15.75 3.19 -10.37
C LYS A 52 -15.63 3.28 -11.89
N ASN A 53 -15.15 4.42 -12.39
CA ASN A 53 -15.21 4.75 -13.82
C ASN A 53 -13.82 4.98 -14.42
N ASN A 54 -12.78 5.09 -13.59
CA ASN A 54 -11.43 5.42 -14.02
C ASN A 54 -10.43 4.34 -13.58
N SER A 55 -9.43 4.12 -14.42
CA SER A 55 -8.20 3.40 -14.10
C SER A 55 -7.35 4.17 -13.08
N LEU A 56 -6.41 3.48 -12.42
CA LEU A 56 -5.43 4.11 -11.54
C LEU A 56 -4.61 5.18 -12.27
N PHE A 57 -4.22 4.91 -13.52
CA PHE A 57 -3.49 5.87 -14.33
C PHE A 57 -4.29 7.18 -14.46
N GLU A 58 -5.54 7.10 -14.91
CA GLU A 58 -6.41 8.28 -15.03
C GLU A 58 -6.66 8.97 -13.69
N ILE A 59 -6.80 8.23 -12.59
CA ILE A 59 -6.99 8.81 -11.25
C ILE A 59 -5.78 9.64 -10.82
N PHE A 60 -4.56 9.16 -11.07
CA PHE A 60 -3.34 9.92 -10.80
C PHE A 60 -3.25 11.17 -11.68
N ILE A 61 -3.56 11.04 -12.97
CA ILE A 61 -3.58 12.16 -13.91
C ILE A 61 -4.62 13.21 -13.49
N ASN A 62 -5.84 12.79 -13.16
CA ASN A 62 -6.91 13.67 -12.69
C ASN A 62 -6.51 14.43 -11.42
N LYS A 63 -5.83 13.76 -10.48
CA LYS A 63 -5.32 14.43 -9.26
C LYS A 63 -4.28 15.50 -9.59
N ILE A 64 -3.37 15.23 -10.53
CA ILE A 64 -2.38 16.22 -10.97
C ILE A 64 -3.08 17.43 -11.58
N PHE A 65 -4.01 17.22 -12.51
CA PHE A 65 -4.71 18.30 -13.18
C PHE A 65 -5.59 19.11 -12.23
N THR A 66 -6.32 18.46 -11.33
CA THR A 66 -7.14 19.15 -10.30
C THR A 66 -6.28 20.07 -9.43
N ASN A 67 -5.06 19.67 -9.10
CA ASN A 67 -4.13 20.50 -8.34
C ASN A 67 -3.46 21.61 -9.19
N LEU A 68 -3.45 21.47 -10.52
CA LEU A 68 -2.97 22.52 -11.43
C LEU A 68 -4.08 23.52 -11.81
N GLN A 69 -5.35 23.21 -11.59
CA GLN A 69 -6.45 24.14 -11.91
C GLN A 69 -6.34 25.45 -11.12
N CYS A 70 -6.66 26.55 -11.79
CA CYS A 70 -6.79 27.87 -11.17
C CYS A 70 -8.08 28.53 -11.66
N SER A 71 -8.90 28.99 -10.70
CA SER A 71 -10.01 29.91 -10.95
C SER A 71 -9.46 31.34 -10.99
N SER A 72 -9.85 32.11 -12.00
CA SER A 72 -9.27 33.42 -12.34
C SER A 72 -9.59 34.54 -11.35
N ASN A 73 -8.57 35.33 -11.04
CA ASN A 73 -8.49 36.79 -11.11
C ASN A 73 -7.01 37.14 -10.89
N TYR A 74 -6.30 37.53 -11.94
CA TYR A 74 -4.85 37.71 -11.92
C TYR A 74 -4.46 39.14 -11.56
N SER A 75 -3.42 39.27 -10.75
CA SER A 75 -2.67 40.52 -10.57
C SER A 75 -1.67 40.67 -11.71
N SER A 76 -1.29 41.91 -12.05
CA SER A 76 -0.32 42.24 -13.10
C SER A 76 1.08 41.63 -12.90
N ASN A 77 1.45 41.27 -11.66
CA ASN A 77 2.76 40.71 -11.34
C ASN A 77 2.71 39.18 -11.22
N VAL A 78 3.39 38.47 -12.13
CA VAL A 78 3.49 37.01 -12.17
C VAL A 78 4.97 36.60 -12.09
N ASN A 79 5.31 35.74 -11.12
CA ASN A 79 6.63 35.13 -11.02
C ASN A 79 6.64 33.79 -11.78
N ILE A 80 7.60 33.62 -12.69
CA ILE A 80 7.71 32.43 -13.53
C ILE A 80 8.72 31.44 -12.91
N ASP A 81 8.27 30.24 -12.57
CA ASP A 81 9.16 29.12 -12.19
C ASP A 81 9.49 28.28 -13.43
N ILE A 82 10.65 28.57 -14.03
CA ILE A 82 11.11 27.90 -15.26
C ILE A 82 11.25 26.39 -15.05
N LYS A 83 11.85 25.96 -13.92
CA LYS A 83 12.13 24.53 -13.65
C LYS A 83 10.83 23.72 -13.58
N LYS A 84 9.83 24.21 -12.83
CA LYS A 84 8.53 23.54 -12.72
C LYS A 84 7.74 23.58 -14.02
N THR A 85 7.84 24.69 -14.77
CA THR A 85 7.18 24.85 -16.07
C THR A 85 7.69 23.82 -17.08
N ILE A 86 9.02 23.64 -17.18
CA ILE A 86 9.62 22.63 -18.06
C ILE A 86 9.17 21.22 -17.66
N LEU A 87 9.15 20.91 -16.36
CA LEU A 87 8.72 19.62 -15.85
C LEU A 87 7.25 19.31 -16.22
N ILE A 88 6.36 20.28 -16.01
CA ILE A 88 4.93 20.16 -16.36
C ILE A 88 4.76 20.00 -17.87
N ASN A 89 5.46 20.79 -18.68
CA ASN A 89 5.39 20.67 -20.14
C ASN A 89 5.87 19.30 -20.65
N LYS A 90 6.96 18.76 -20.08
CA LYS A 90 7.46 17.41 -20.38
C LYS A 90 6.40 16.35 -20.06
N PHE A 91 5.76 16.47 -18.90
CA PHE A 91 4.66 15.60 -18.49
C PHE A 91 3.48 15.67 -19.47
N LEU A 92 2.99 16.87 -19.78
CA LEU A 92 1.86 17.07 -20.68
C LEU A 92 2.10 16.46 -22.06
N LYS A 93 3.29 16.67 -22.63
CA LYS A 93 3.68 16.04 -23.92
C LYS A 93 3.60 14.52 -23.84
N LYS A 94 4.14 13.91 -22.78
CA LYS A 94 4.14 12.46 -22.63
C LYS A 94 2.74 11.87 -22.34
N VAL A 95 1.89 12.58 -21.60
CA VAL A 95 0.51 12.14 -21.30
C VAL A 95 -0.34 12.15 -22.57
N ARG A 96 -0.18 13.15 -23.45
CA ARG A 96 -0.87 13.21 -24.77
C ARG A 96 -0.63 11.99 -25.65
N LEU A 97 0.50 11.32 -25.48
CA LEU A 97 0.83 10.09 -26.23
C LEU A 97 0.21 8.83 -25.61
N ARG A 98 -0.42 8.96 -24.43
CA ARG A 98 -0.84 7.83 -23.57
C ARG A 98 -2.33 7.87 -23.21
N THR A 99 -2.99 9.02 -23.27
CA THR A 99 -4.44 9.15 -23.03
C THR A 99 -5.08 10.02 -24.11
N GLU A 100 -6.26 9.61 -24.55
CA GLU A 100 -7.14 10.43 -25.40
C GLU A 100 -7.88 11.49 -24.58
N THR A 101 -8.08 11.21 -23.29
CA THR A 101 -8.76 12.08 -22.34
C THR A 101 -7.73 12.90 -21.55
N ILE A 102 -7.52 14.15 -21.97
CA ILE A 102 -6.81 15.15 -21.17
C ILE A 102 -7.80 16.22 -20.75
N PRO A 103 -7.83 16.62 -19.46
CA PRO A 103 -8.66 17.73 -19.02
C PRO A 103 -8.37 18.98 -19.87
N ILE A 104 -9.38 19.47 -20.59
CA ILE A 104 -9.25 20.58 -21.54
C ILE A 104 -8.98 21.91 -20.82
N LYS A 105 -9.35 21.99 -19.53
CA LYS A 105 -9.19 23.18 -18.68
C LYS A 105 -8.12 22.95 -17.62
N TYR A 106 -6.85 23.15 -17.98
CA TYR A 106 -5.78 23.32 -17.01
C TYR A 106 -5.09 24.66 -17.20
N SER A 107 -4.78 25.33 -16.09
CA SER A 107 -3.95 26.53 -16.09
C SER A 107 -2.58 26.14 -15.52
N ILE A 108 -1.50 26.66 -16.07
CA ILE A 108 -0.18 26.52 -15.44
C ILE A 108 0.02 27.61 -14.38
N PHE A 109 -0.85 28.64 -14.39
CA PHE A 109 -0.87 29.67 -13.37
C PHE A 109 -1.55 29.13 -12.11
N THR A 110 -0.92 29.30 -10.95
CA THR A 110 -1.52 28.93 -9.67
C THR A 110 -1.05 29.86 -8.58
N LYS A 111 -1.99 30.35 -7.77
CA LYS A 111 -1.70 31.04 -6.50
C LYS A 111 -1.42 30.05 -5.37
N ASN A 112 -1.78 28.79 -5.54
CA ASN A 112 -1.65 27.75 -4.51
C ASN A 112 -0.35 26.97 -4.69
N ILE A 113 0.71 27.48 -4.06
CA ILE A 113 2.05 26.87 -4.07
C ILE A 113 2.01 25.42 -3.54
N ASN A 114 1.13 25.11 -2.58
CA ASN A 114 1.01 23.76 -2.04
C ASN A 114 0.46 22.79 -3.07
N ASN A 115 -0.56 23.18 -3.85
CA ASN A 115 -1.08 22.34 -4.93
C ASN A 115 -0.04 22.15 -6.04
N LEU A 116 0.72 23.20 -6.38
CA LEU A 116 1.84 23.09 -7.32
C LEU A 116 2.90 22.09 -6.84
N LYS A 117 3.27 22.13 -5.55
CA LYS A 117 4.21 21.17 -4.94
C LYS A 117 3.66 19.73 -5.02
N LYS A 118 2.37 19.52 -4.74
CA LYS A 118 1.72 18.20 -4.85
C LYS A 118 1.76 17.67 -6.28
N SER A 119 1.33 18.48 -7.26
CA SER A 119 1.34 18.10 -8.67
C SER A 119 2.73 17.79 -9.17
N THR A 120 3.71 18.65 -8.87
CA THR A 120 5.09 18.43 -9.33
C THR A 120 5.73 17.20 -8.70
N ALA A 121 5.41 16.86 -7.45
CA ALA A 121 5.84 15.62 -6.82
C ALA A 121 5.25 14.37 -7.52
N LEU A 122 3.94 14.36 -7.80
CA LEU A 122 3.30 13.27 -8.54
C LEU A 122 3.81 13.17 -9.98
N ILE A 123 4.06 14.30 -10.64
CA ILE A 123 4.63 14.33 -11.98
C ILE A 123 6.03 13.70 -12.00
N LYS A 124 6.89 14.03 -11.03
CA LYS A 124 8.23 13.42 -10.92
C LYS A 124 8.12 11.91 -10.76
N LEU A 125 7.30 11.46 -9.81
CA LEU A 125 7.05 10.04 -9.55
C LEU A 125 6.66 9.28 -10.83
N LEU A 126 5.73 9.84 -11.62
CA LEU A 126 5.28 9.23 -12.86
C LEU A 126 6.36 9.31 -13.96
N LEU A 127 7.05 10.44 -14.13
CA LEU A 127 8.04 10.59 -15.19
C LEU A 127 9.30 9.74 -14.97
N GLU A 128 9.76 9.61 -13.73
CA GLU A 128 10.93 8.80 -13.35
C GLU A 128 10.74 7.32 -13.68
N ASN A 129 9.49 6.84 -13.66
CA ASN A 129 9.15 5.44 -13.89
C ASN A 129 8.36 5.22 -15.20
N ASP A 130 8.45 6.15 -16.16
CA ASP A 130 7.71 6.16 -17.43
C ASP A 130 6.22 5.78 -17.28
N PHE A 131 5.53 6.41 -16.33
CA PHE A 131 4.12 6.23 -15.98
C PHE A 131 3.78 4.82 -15.49
N SER A 132 4.78 4.08 -15.03
CA SER A 132 4.63 2.81 -14.32
C SER A 132 4.79 3.06 -12.83
N PHE A 133 3.86 2.56 -12.02
CA PHE A 133 3.93 2.72 -10.58
C PHE A 133 3.46 1.44 -9.89
N PHE A 134 4.35 0.86 -9.10
CA PHE A 134 4.15 -0.42 -8.44
C PHE A 134 4.52 -0.31 -6.96
N LEU A 135 3.67 -0.89 -6.12
CA LEU A 135 3.93 -1.05 -4.71
C LEU A 135 4.61 -2.40 -4.47
N ASP A 136 5.58 -2.41 -3.55
CA ASP A 136 6.11 -3.67 -3.02
C ASP A 136 5.05 -4.31 -2.12
N GLY A 137 4.65 -5.54 -2.44
CA GLY A 137 3.56 -6.21 -1.76
C GLY A 137 3.87 -6.57 -0.31
N ASN A 138 5.10 -6.99 -0.03
CA ASN A 138 5.52 -7.33 1.33
C ASN A 138 5.55 -6.08 2.21
N ASN A 139 6.16 -5.00 1.74
CA ASN A 139 6.21 -3.74 2.46
C ASN A 139 4.81 -3.15 2.67
N SER A 140 3.97 -3.17 1.63
CA SER A 140 2.59 -2.68 1.70
C SER A 140 1.76 -3.45 2.73
N PHE A 141 1.87 -4.78 2.70
CA PHE A 141 1.13 -5.64 3.60
C PHE A 141 1.63 -5.55 5.04
N LYS A 142 2.95 -5.54 5.25
CA LYS A 142 3.56 -5.32 6.57
C LYS A 142 3.08 -4.01 7.17
N LYS A 143 3.15 -2.91 6.41
CA LYS A 143 2.71 -1.59 6.86
C LYS A 143 1.22 -1.57 7.18
N PHE A 144 0.40 -2.24 6.37
CA PHE A 144 -1.03 -2.37 6.63
C PHE A 144 -1.32 -3.09 7.95
N VAL A 145 -0.68 -4.24 8.17
CA VAL A 145 -0.82 -5.05 9.38
C VAL A 145 -0.31 -4.27 10.60
N SER A 146 0.88 -3.66 10.52
CA SER A 146 1.49 -2.92 11.62
C SER A 146 0.64 -1.73 12.04
N ASN A 147 0.16 -0.92 11.08
CA ASN A 147 -0.68 0.24 11.38
C ASN A 147 -1.96 -0.17 12.12
N LYS A 148 -2.55 -1.31 11.73
CA LYS A 148 -3.77 -1.82 12.37
C LYS A 148 -3.50 -2.33 13.78
N ILE A 149 -2.39 -3.03 14.00
CA ILE A 149 -1.99 -3.49 15.32
C ILE A 149 -1.74 -2.29 16.24
N VAL A 150 -0.92 -1.33 15.81
CA VAL A 150 -0.59 -0.11 16.58
C VAL A 150 -1.85 0.69 16.91
N SER A 151 -2.80 0.82 15.98
CA SER A 151 -4.06 1.53 16.25
C SER A 151 -4.99 0.85 17.27
N SER A 152 -4.75 -0.43 17.57
CA SER A 152 -5.58 -1.24 18.47
C SER A 152 -4.92 -1.51 19.83
N SER A 153 -3.62 -1.29 19.97
CA SER A 153 -2.85 -1.57 21.18
C SER A 153 -2.95 -0.41 22.18
N HIS A 154 -3.93 -0.45 23.07
CA HIS A 154 -4.03 0.52 24.17
C HIS A 154 -3.09 0.16 25.35
N ASN A 155 -2.74 -1.13 25.54
CA ASN A 155 -1.90 -1.62 26.66
C ASN A 155 -0.81 -2.60 26.19
N ARG A 156 -0.23 -2.41 25.00
CA ARG A 156 0.81 -3.31 24.47
C ARG A 156 1.92 -2.49 23.84
N GLU A 157 3.16 -2.92 24.08
CA GLU A 157 4.31 -2.39 23.36
C GLU A 157 4.38 -3.06 21.99
N VAL A 158 4.46 -2.24 20.94
CA VAL A 158 4.53 -2.71 19.56
C VAL A 158 5.77 -2.14 18.91
N THR A 159 6.72 -3.01 18.58
CA THR A 159 7.95 -2.64 17.88
C THR A 159 7.89 -3.17 16.45
N VAL A 160 8.09 -2.29 15.47
CA VAL A 160 8.04 -2.64 14.05
C VAL A 160 9.45 -2.59 13.48
N SER A 161 9.97 -3.74 13.10
CA SER A 161 11.30 -3.90 12.50
C SER A 161 11.20 -4.13 10.99
N ASP A 162 12.35 -4.30 10.33
CA ASP A 162 12.41 -4.49 8.89
C ASP A 162 11.71 -5.77 8.41
N ASP A 163 11.74 -6.83 9.20
CA ASP A 163 11.22 -8.13 8.79
C ASP A 163 10.07 -8.67 9.66
N CYS A 164 9.79 -8.02 10.81
CA CYS A 164 8.80 -8.49 11.78
C CYS A 164 8.13 -7.36 12.56
N ILE A 165 7.06 -7.73 13.27
CA ILE A 165 6.35 -6.89 14.23
C ILE A 165 6.31 -7.65 15.56
N ASP A 166 6.83 -7.01 16.60
CA ASP A 166 6.87 -7.56 17.96
C ASP A 166 5.76 -6.94 18.79
N ILE A 167 5.06 -7.78 19.53
CA ILE A 167 4.01 -7.37 20.47
C ILE A 167 4.37 -7.92 21.84
N ILE A 168 4.54 -7.03 22.82
CA ILE A 168 4.81 -7.37 24.20
C ILE A 168 3.66 -6.85 25.05
N SER A 169 3.04 -7.74 25.83
CA SER A 169 2.04 -7.37 26.83
C SER A 169 2.58 -7.72 28.21
N HIS A 170 2.88 -6.68 28.99
CA HIS A 170 3.37 -6.84 30.36
C HIS A 170 2.28 -7.35 31.30
N GLU A 171 1.03 -6.94 31.10
CA GLU A 171 -0.13 -7.41 31.90
C GLU A 171 -0.39 -8.91 31.74
N GLN A 172 -0.35 -9.41 30.50
CA GLN A 172 -0.68 -10.79 30.18
C GLN A 172 0.56 -11.69 30.05
N LEU A 173 1.75 -11.14 30.35
CA LEU A 173 3.04 -11.83 30.31
C LEU A 173 3.28 -12.65 29.04
N PHE A 174 2.82 -12.15 27.88
CA PHE A 174 3.04 -12.81 26.60
C PHE A 174 3.80 -11.92 25.62
N GLN A 175 4.60 -12.59 24.80
CA GLN A 175 5.39 -11.98 23.73
C GLN A 175 5.06 -12.70 22.42
N THR A 176 4.58 -11.95 21.44
CA THR A 176 4.23 -12.47 20.11
C THR A 176 5.11 -11.80 19.06
N LYS A 177 5.80 -12.61 18.25
CA LYS A 177 6.46 -12.14 17.04
C LYS A 177 5.59 -12.43 15.82
N ILE A 178 5.47 -11.45 14.94
CA ILE A 178 4.64 -11.53 13.73
C ILE A 178 5.54 -11.34 12.51
N PHE A 179 5.55 -12.34 11.63
CA PHE A 179 6.14 -12.24 10.29
C PHE A 179 5.02 -12.13 9.26
N THR A 180 5.11 -11.15 8.36
CA THR A 180 4.10 -10.92 7.31
C THR A 180 4.64 -11.33 5.95
N PHE A 181 3.84 -12.04 5.17
CA PHE A 181 4.22 -12.50 3.83
C PHE A 181 3.12 -12.15 2.83
N TRP A 182 3.49 -11.48 1.74
CA TRP A 182 2.58 -11.18 0.64
C TRP A 182 2.45 -12.37 -0.32
N GLU A 183 1.85 -13.44 0.19
CA GLU A 183 1.65 -14.70 -0.54
C GLU A 183 0.23 -15.24 -0.31
N PHE A 184 -0.40 -15.72 -1.38
CA PHE A 184 -1.75 -16.29 -1.33
C PHE A 184 -1.64 -17.80 -1.18
N ILE A 185 -1.50 -18.22 0.08
CA ILE A 185 -1.32 -19.64 0.41
C ILE A 185 -2.61 -20.44 0.23
N ASN A 186 -2.46 -21.72 -0.10
CA ASN A 186 -3.56 -22.69 -0.16
C ASN A 186 -3.48 -23.61 1.06
N SER A 187 -4.52 -23.61 1.90
CA SER A 187 -4.52 -24.43 3.12
C SER A 187 -4.44 -25.95 2.88
N LYS A 188 -4.80 -26.42 1.68
CA LYS A 188 -4.72 -27.84 1.28
C LYS A 188 -3.33 -28.24 0.78
N LYS A 189 -2.53 -27.27 0.32
CA LYS A 189 -1.18 -27.50 -0.21
C LYS A 189 -0.27 -26.35 0.23
N LEU A 190 0.26 -26.50 1.43
CA LEU A 190 1.15 -25.51 2.06
C LEU A 190 2.58 -25.71 1.54
N ASP A 191 3.09 -24.74 0.79
CA ASP A 191 4.50 -24.65 0.38
C ASP A 191 5.16 -23.48 1.12
N ILE A 192 5.40 -23.67 2.42
CA ILE A 192 5.84 -22.60 3.34
C ILE A 192 6.97 -23.02 4.29
N ASP A 193 7.70 -24.09 3.97
CA ASP A 193 8.75 -24.65 4.84
C ASP A 193 9.80 -23.60 5.22
N LYS A 194 10.14 -22.71 4.29
CA LYS A 194 11.04 -21.58 4.56
C LYS A 194 10.51 -20.65 5.66
N HIS A 195 9.20 -20.41 5.70
CA HIS A 195 8.56 -19.55 6.70
C HIS A 195 8.44 -20.26 8.04
N ILE A 196 8.16 -21.57 8.03
CA ILE A 196 8.19 -22.40 9.24
C ILE A 196 9.60 -22.41 9.84
N ASN A 197 10.62 -22.66 9.03
CA ASN A 197 12.02 -22.64 9.49
C ASN A 197 12.41 -21.29 10.09
N LYS A 198 11.93 -20.19 9.50
CA LYS A 198 12.12 -18.85 10.08
C LYS A 198 11.47 -18.71 11.47
N ALA A 199 10.26 -19.23 11.65
CA ALA A 199 9.58 -19.24 12.95
C ALA A 199 10.28 -20.13 13.98
N VAL A 200 10.72 -21.33 13.59
CA VAL A 200 11.46 -22.26 14.45
C VAL A 200 12.78 -21.63 14.90
N LYS A 201 13.51 -20.98 13.98
CA LYS A 201 14.74 -20.25 14.29
C LYS A 201 14.49 -19.14 15.31
N CYS A 202 13.45 -18.33 15.11
CA CYS A 202 13.06 -17.29 16.07
C CYS A 202 12.79 -17.86 17.46
N ILE A 203 12.07 -18.98 17.55
CA ILE A 203 11.75 -19.62 18.84
C ILE A 203 13.02 -20.12 19.53
N LYS A 204 13.99 -20.67 18.78
CA LYS A 204 15.25 -21.18 19.33
C LYS A 204 16.20 -20.06 19.78
N GLU A 205 16.13 -18.89 19.16
CA GLU A 205 17.09 -17.78 19.34
C GLU A 205 16.54 -16.62 20.18
N SER A 206 15.27 -16.65 20.59
CA SER A 206 14.65 -15.51 21.30
C SER A 206 13.64 -15.95 22.37
N ASN A 207 13.19 -15.00 23.18
CA ASN A 207 12.20 -15.23 24.24
C ASN A 207 10.75 -15.29 23.71
N PHE A 208 10.54 -15.13 22.40
CA PHE A 208 9.21 -15.15 21.79
C PHE A 208 8.66 -16.58 21.73
N LYS A 209 7.74 -16.90 22.65
CA LYS A 209 7.07 -18.21 22.69
C LYS A 209 5.98 -18.34 21.62
N GLN A 210 5.44 -17.23 21.12
CA GLN A 210 4.38 -17.22 20.11
C GLN A 210 4.88 -16.57 18.82
N VAL A 211 4.78 -17.29 17.71
CA VAL A 211 5.16 -16.79 16.39
C VAL A 211 4.00 -16.91 15.41
N TYR A 212 3.55 -15.79 14.86
CA TYR A 212 2.48 -15.76 13.86
C TYR A 212 3.05 -15.48 12.47
N LEU A 213 2.73 -16.37 11.54
CA LEU A 213 3.01 -16.22 10.11
C LEU A 213 1.73 -15.71 9.45
N VAL A 214 1.74 -14.44 9.08
CA VAL A 214 0.56 -13.71 8.64
C VAL A 214 0.56 -13.57 7.12
N TYR A 215 -0.55 -13.94 6.49
CA TYR A 215 -0.74 -13.89 5.03
C TYR A 215 -2.05 -13.16 4.69
N PRO A 216 -2.19 -12.57 3.50
CA PRO A 216 -3.47 -12.09 3.02
C PRO A 216 -4.51 -13.20 3.05
N LYS A 217 -5.62 -12.95 3.75
CA LYS A 217 -6.78 -13.85 3.73
C LYS A 217 -7.25 -14.01 2.30
N ASN A 218 -7.50 -15.25 1.87
CA ASN A 218 -8.06 -15.58 0.57
C ASN A 218 -9.07 -16.74 0.70
N ASP A 219 -9.65 -17.19 -0.42
CA ASP A 219 -10.71 -18.20 -0.40
C ASP A 219 -10.18 -19.58 0.04
N ASP A 220 -8.94 -19.92 -0.33
CA ASP A 220 -8.25 -21.15 0.07
C ASP A 220 -7.56 -21.06 1.44
N PHE A 221 -7.49 -19.88 2.06
CA PHE A 221 -6.91 -19.65 3.37
C PHE A 221 -7.72 -18.62 4.17
N CYS A 222 -8.77 -19.11 4.84
CA CYS A 222 -9.74 -18.29 5.54
C CYS A 222 -9.81 -18.51 7.06
N LYS A 223 -9.15 -19.56 7.57
CA LYS A 223 -9.07 -19.95 8.99
C LYS A 223 -7.62 -20.07 9.46
N HIS A 224 -7.40 -19.91 10.76
CA HIS A 224 -6.08 -20.09 11.35
C HIS A 224 -5.65 -21.55 11.28
N VAL A 225 -4.35 -21.80 11.09
CA VAL A 225 -3.77 -23.15 11.10
C VAL A 225 -2.64 -23.19 12.11
N SER A 226 -2.75 -24.06 13.11
CA SER A 226 -1.65 -24.29 14.07
C SER A 226 -0.64 -25.25 13.47
N VAL A 227 0.64 -24.93 13.59
CA VAL A 227 1.73 -25.76 13.08
C VAL A 227 2.42 -26.44 14.25
N ARG A 228 2.51 -27.77 14.22
CA ARG A 228 3.30 -28.56 15.18
C ARG A 228 4.63 -28.89 14.51
N CYS A 229 5.73 -28.54 15.16
CA CYS A 229 7.08 -28.85 14.70
C CYS A 229 7.73 -29.85 15.65
N ASN A 230 8.31 -30.93 15.12
CA ASN A 230 9.00 -31.94 15.94
C ASN A 230 10.20 -31.34 16.71
N ASP A 231 10.81 -30.31 16.13
CA ASP A 231 11.91 -29.53 16.68
C ASP A 231 11.57 -28.75 17.96
N ILE A 232 10.29 -28.58 18.26
CA ILE A 232 9.79 -27.79 19.38
C ILE A 232 8.94 -28.71 20.25
N LYS A 233 9.58 -29.34 21.24
CA LYS A 233 8.93 -30.35 22.10
C LYS A 233 8.08 -29.75 23.22
N SER A 234 8.29 -28.48 23.57
CA SER A 234 7.52 -27.82 24.64
C SER A 234 6.18 -27.29 24.11
N THR A 235 5.12 -27.58 24.87
CA THR A 235 3.74 -27.13 24.61
C THR A 235 3.55 -25.62 24.79
N GLU A 236 4.53 -24.94 25.38
CA GLU A 236 4.50 -23.48 25.58
C GLU A 236 4.67 -22.70 24.27
N TYR A 237 5.31 -23.31 23.26
CA TYR A 237 5.61 -22.65 22.00
C TYR A 237 4.49 -22.85 20.99
N ASN A 238 4.18 -21.80 20.24
CA ASN A 238 3.05 -21.81 19.31
C ASN A 238 3.37 -21.10 18.00
N ILE A 239 3.40 -21.85 16.90
CA ILE A 239 3.45 -21.31 15.54
C ILE A 239 2.06 -21.37 14.94
N LYS A 240 1.52 -20.22 14.50
CA LYS A 240 0.22 -20.15 13.80
C LYS A 240 0.33 -19.46 12.46
N LEU A 241 -0.32 -20.04 11.46
CA LEU A 241 -0.63 -19.36 10.21
C LEU A 241 -1.91 -18.56 10.41
N VAL A 242 -1.88 -17.27 10.06
CA VAL A 242 -2.98 -16.34 10.31
C VAL A 242 -3.42 -15.66 8.99
N PRO A 243 -4.65 -15.93 8.49
CA PRO A 243 -5.24 -15.20 7.38
C PRO A 243 -5.69 -13.81 7.83
N TYR A 244 -5.04 -12.77 7.31
CA TYR A 244 -5.32 -11.39 7.66
C TYR A 244 -6.20 -10.71 6.62
N SER A 245 -7.37 -10.25 7.08
CA SER A 245 -8.32 -9.57 6.21
C SER A 245 -7.89 -8.13 5.92
N MET A 246 -7.80 -7.80 4.63
CA MET A 246 -7.55 -6.43 4.17
C MET A 246 -8.83 -5.65 3.88
N ARG A 247 -10.01 -6.19 4.19
CA ARG A 247 -11.32 -5.60 3.84
C ARG A 247 -11.56 -4.21 4.42
N SER A 248 -10.85 -3.80 5.48
CA SER A 248 -10.91 -2.41 5.98
C SER A 248 -10.41 -1.40 4.93
N THR A 249 -9.67 -1.84 3.91
CA THR A 249 -9.33 -0.99 2.78
C THR A 249 -10.52 -0.64 1.88
N LEU A 250 -11.64 -1.37 1.98
CA LEU A 250 -12.86 -1.09 1.20
C LEU A 250 -13.80 -0.07 1.86
N ARG A 251 -13.56 0.29 3.14
CA ARG A 251 -14.45 1.16 3.94
C ARG A 251 -14.19 2.67 3.80
#